data_AF-A0A060BZD5-F1
#
_entry.id   AF-A0A060BZD5-F1
#
_cell.length_a   1.000
_cell.length_b   1.000
_cell.length_c   1.000
_cell.angle_alpha   90.00
_cell.angle_beta   90.00
_cell.angle_gamma   90.00
#
_symmetry.space_group_name_H-M   'P 1'
#
loop_
_entity.id
_entity.type
_entity.pdbx_description
1 polymer ?
#
loop_
_entity_poly.entity_id
_entity_poly.type
_entity_poly.pdbx_seq_one_letter_code
_entity_poly.pdbx_strand_id
1 'polypeptide(L)'
;VPPVIAYGKGGTLETVKNFDTCEHPTGIFFYQQTAAAITKAVEWFEYNGSKILYLDCRENAEHFSKEQFIQAFSRYVEKVLKEL
;
A
#
# COMPACT_ATOMS: atom_id res chain seq x y z
N VAL A 1 -0.47 2.33 10.37
CA VAL A 1 -1.40 1.38 9.70
C VAL A 1 -0.75 0.00 9.76
N PRO A 2 -1.45 -1.08 10.15
CA PRO A 2 -0.86 -2.42 10.17
C PRO A 2 -0.66 -2.98 8.75
N PRO A 3 0.19 -4.01 8.58
CA PRO A 3 0.34 -4.71 7.32
C PRO A 3 -0.98 -5.37 6.89
N VAL A 4 -1.19 -5.50 5.57
CA VAL A 4 -2.47 -5.97 5.01
C VAL A 4 -2.31 -7.17 4.07
N ILE A 5 -3.37 -7.98 3.99
CA ILE A 5 -3.59 -8.93 2.90
C ILE A 5 -4.56 -8.28 1.93
N ALA A 6 -4.14 -8.04 0.70
CA ALA A 6 -4.93 -7.32 -0.28
C ALA A 6 -5.27 -8.18 -1.50
N TYR A 7 -6.45 -7.96 -2.08
CA TYR A 7 -6.76 -8.56 -3.38
C TYR A 7 -5.95 -7.83 -4.46
N GLY A 8 -5.15 -8.54 -5.24
CA GLY A 8 -4.20 -7.97 -6.20
C GLY A 8 -4.84 -7.42 -7.49
N LYS A 9 -5.80 -6.50 -7.37
CA LYS A 9 -6.44 -5.79 -8.47
C LYS A 9 -6.85 -4.36 -8.07
N GLY A 10 -6.82 -3.45 -9.05
CA GLY A 10 -7.27 -2.06 -8.86
C GLY A 10 -6.35 -1.29 -7.90
N GLY A 11 -6.93 -0.36 -7.14
CA GLY A 11 -6.16 0.58 -6.29
C GLY A 11 -5.32 -0.07 -5.18
N THR A 12 -5.52 -1.35 -4.86
CA THR A 12 -4.62 -2.07 -3.94
C THR A 12 -3.23 -2.29 -4.54
N LEU A 13 -3.12 -2.46 -5.86
CA LEU A 13 -1.83 -2.59 -6.57
C LEU A 13 -1.03 -1.27 -6.55
N GLU A 14 -1.72 -0.14 -6.39
CA GLU A 14 -1.11 1.19 -6.30
C GLU A 14 -0.70 1.55 -4.85
N THR A 15 -1.39 0.98 -3.86
CA THR A 15 -1.26 1.41 -2.46
C THR A 15 -0.48 0.43 -1.58
N VAL A 16 -0.47 -0.86 -1.91
CA VAL A 16 0.21 -1.90 -1.11
C VAL A 16 1.54 -2.27 -1.78
N LYS A 17 2.63 -2.22 -1.00
CA LYS A 17 3.96 -2.67 -1.43
C LYS A 17 4.08 -4.16 -1.13
N ASN A 18 4.15 -4.98 -2.17
CA ASN A 18 4.12 -6.43 -2.02
C ASN A 18 5.41 -6.98 -1.38
N PHE A 19 5.25 -7.93 -0.47
CA PHE A 19 6.35 -8.61 0.21
C PHE A 19 7.42 -9.18 -0.72
N ASP A 20 7.01 -9.80 -1.83
CA ASP A 20 7.95 -10.50 -2.70
C ASP A 20 8.79 -9.56 -3.59
N THR A 21 8.39 -8.29 -3.72
CA THR A 21 8.93 -7.39 -4.74
C THR A 21 9.48 -6.07 -4.19
N CYS A 22 9.31 -5.79 -2.90
CA CYS A 22 9.72 -4.54 -2.30
C CYS A 22 10.60 -4.78 -1.06
N GLU A 23 11.66 -3.98 -0.91
CA GLU A 23 12.55 -4.02 0.27
C GLU A 23 11.81 -3.62 1.57
N HIS A 24 10.88 -2.66 1.47
CA HIS A 24 10.03 -2.18 2.56
C HIS A 24 8.56 -2.52 2.26
N PRO A 25 8.15 -3.78 2.46
CA PRO A 25 6.80 -4.20 2.13
C PRO A 25 5.78 -3.68 3.12
N THR A 26 4.52 -3.62 2.70
CA THR A 26 3.39 -3.20 3.55
C THR A 26 2.24 -4.20 3.54
N GLY A 27 2.38 -5.29 2.79
CA GLY A 27 1.40 -6.34 2.71
C GLY A 27 1.75 -7.41 1.69
N ILE A 28 0.80 -8.29 1.46
CA ILE A 28 0.84 -9.32 0.42
C ILE A 28 -0.41 -9.27 -0.44
N PHE A 29 -0.30 -9.81 -1.65
CA PHE A 29 -1.45 -9.98 -2.53
C PHE A 29 -1.95 -11.42 -2.62
N PHE A 30 -3.27 -11.58 -2.76
CA PHE A 30 -3.89 -12.77 -3.32
C PHE A 30 -4.66 -12.39 -4.59
N TYR A 31 -4.63 -13.25 -5.63
CA TYR A 31 -5.09 -12.87 -6.97
C TYR A 31 -6.35 -13.58 -7.44
N GLN A 32 -6.76 -14.65 -6.76
CA GLN A 32 -7.98 -15.39 -7.08
C GLN A 32 -9.07 -15.09 -6.04
N GLN A 33 -10.28 -14.75 -6.47
CA GLN A 33 -11.43 -14.55 -5.58
C GLN A 33 -12.03 -15.89 -5.16
N THR A 34 -11.26 -16.68 -4.43
CA THR A 34 -11.68 -17.97 -3.90
C THR A 34 -11.32 -18.06 -2.43
N ALA A 35 -12.10 -18.84 -1.66
CA ALA A 35 -11.79 -19.11 -0.26
C ALA A 35 -10.39 -19.70 -0.10
N ALA A 36 -10.00 -20.65 -0.95
CA ALA A 36 -8.68 -21.28 -0.89
C ALA A 36 -7.52 -20.27 -1.08
N ALA A 37 -7.67 -19.27 -1.94
CA ALA A 37 -6.62 -18.29 -2.17
C ALA A 37 -6.44 -17.34 -0.99
N ILE A 38 -7.53 -16.86 -0.38
CA ILE A 38 -7.44 -16.01 0.83
C ILE A 38 -6.94 -16.82 2.03
N THR A 39 -7.36 -18.08 2.20
CA THR A 39 -6.84 -18.96 3.27
C THR A 39 -5.32 -19.11 3.18
N LYS A 40 -4.77 -19.40 1.99
CA LYS A 40 -3.32 -19.49 1.79
C LYS A 40 -2.59 -18.19 2.14
N ALA A 41 -3.18 -17.04 1.80
CA ALA A 41 -2.61 -15.75 2.13
C ALA A 41 -2.61 -15.49 3.64
N VAL A 42 -3.69 -15.86 4.34
CA VAL A 42 -3.78 -15.77 5.82
C VAL A 42 -2.75 -16.67 6.48
N GLU A 43 -2.65 -17.95 6.08
CA GLU A 43 -1.66 -18.89 6.61
C GLU A 43 -0.23 -18.38 6.43
N TRP A 44 0.08 -17.85 5.24
CA TRP A 44 1.37 -17.23 4.99
C TRP A 44 1.61 -16.04 5.93
N PHE A 45 0.60 -15.21 6.14
CA PHE A 45 0.69 -13.99 6.94
C PHE A 45 0.84 -14.29 8.44
N GLU A 46 0.20 -15.33 8.95
CA GLU A 46 0.38 -15.79 10.33
C GLU A 46 1.84 -16.24 10.58
N TYR A 47 2.46 -16.90 9.59
CA TYR A 47 3.83 -17.38 9.72
C TYR A 47 4.91 -16.31 9.44
N ASN A 48 4.65 -15.40 8.49
CA ASN A 48 5.67 -14.46 7.98
C ASN A 48 5.36 -13.00 8.25
N GLY A 49 4.15 -12.65 8.70
CA GLY A 49 3.68 -11.26 8.78
C GLY A 49 4.54 -10.37 9.69
N SER A 50 5.23 -10.95 10.68
CA SER A 50 6.20 -10.25 11.54
C SER A 50 7.41 -9.70 10.79
N LYS A 51 7.69 -10.20 9.57
CA LYS A 51 8.73 -9.68 8.68
C LYS A 51 8.33 -8.37 8.00
N ILE A 52 7.03 -8.02 8.02
CA ILE A 52 6.53 -6.74 7.50
C ILE A 52 6.52 -5.74 8.64
N LEU A 53 7.37 -4.72 8.56
CA LEU A 53 7.52 -3.77 9.66
C LEU A 53 6.35 -2.79 9.71
N TYR A 54 5.83 -2.58 10.91
CA TYR A 54 4.78 -1.59 11.16
C TYR A 54 5.19 -0.17 10.75
N LEU A 55 6.48 0.15 10.90
CA LEU A 55 7.04 1.45 10.51
C LEU A 55 6.93 1.67 9.00
N ASP A 56 7.34 0.70 8.19
CA ASP A 56 7.21 0.75 6.72
C ASP A 56 5.75 0.95 6.28
N CYS A 57 4.82 0.27 6.96
CA CYS A 57 3.38 0.41 6.71
C CYS A 57 2.87 1.82 7.05
N ARG A 58 3.35 2.41 8.15
CA ARG A 58 2.98 3.77 8.56
C ARG A 58 3.54 4.79 7.58
N GLU A 59 4.82 4.70 7.24
CA GLU A 59 5.48 5.61 6.29
C GLU A 59 4.78 5.56 4.92
N ASN A 60 4.43 4.37 4.43
CA ASN A 60 3.68 4.24 3.19
C ASN A 60 2.31 4.93 3.26
N ALA A 61 1.60 4.77 4.38
CA ALA A 61 0.28 5.39 4.57
C ALA A 61 0.35 6.92 4.67
N GLU A 62 1.43 7.48 5.21
CA GLU A 62 1.61 8.93 5.34
C GLU A 62 1.67 9.64 3.97
N HIS A 63 2.11 8.95 2.90
CA HIS A 63 2.06 9.47 1.53
C HIS A 63 0.62 9.74 1.04
N PHE A 64 -0.36 9.04 1.59
CA PHE A 64 -1.79 9.18 1.25
C PHE A 64 -2.54 10.08 2.25
N SER A 65 -1.81 10.81 3.10
CA SER A 65 -2.42 11.75 4.04
C SER A 65 -3.08 12.94 3.33
N LYS A 66 -4.09 13.51 4.00
CA LYS A 66 -4.79 14.71 3.52
C LYS A 66 -3.83 15.87 3.33
N GLU A 67 -2.88 16.02 4.26
CA GLU A 67 -1.88 17.08 4.27
C GLU A 67 -0.98 16.99 3.03
N GLN A 68 -0.49 15.78 2.72
CA GLN A 68 0.32 15.56 1.51
C GLN A 68 -0.48 15.81 0.24
N PHE A 69 -1.74 15.38 0.19
CA PHE A 69 -2.63 15.66 -0.94
C PHE A 69 -2.80 17.16 -1.16
N ILE A 70 -3.17 17.92 -0.13
CA ILE A 70 -3.37 19.37 -0.22
C ILE A 70 -2.08 20.05 -0.66
N GLN A 71 -0.94 19.71 -0.07
CA GLN A 71 0.33 20.33 -0.43
C GLN A 71 0.75 20.02 -1.87
N ALA A 72 0.60 18.76 -2.33
CA ALA A 72 0.92 18.37 -3.70
C ALA A 72 -0.02 19.05 -4.71
N PHE A 73 -1.31 19.07 -4.43
CA PHE A 73 -2.31 19.67 -5.31
C PHE A 73 -2.15 21.19 -5.41
N SER A 74 -1.97 21.89 -4.28
CA SER A 74 -1.75 23.35 -4.28
C SER A 74 -0.49 23.73 -5.06
N ARG A 75 0.63 23.01 -4.88
CA ARG A 75 1.86 23.23 -5.66
C ARG A 75 1.63 23.05 -7.16
N TYR A 76 0.84 22.05 -7.54
CA TYR A 76 0.50 21.82 -8.93
C TYR A 76 -0.33 22.98 -9.51
N VAL A 77 -1.37 23.44 -8.79
CA VAL A 77 -2.20 24.57 -9.21
C VAL A 77 -1.38 25.86 -9.35
N GLU A 78 -0.53 26.17 -8.37
CA GLU A 78 0.36 27.34 -8.43
C GLU A 78 1.33 27.30 -9.61
N LYS A 79 1.85 26.11 -9.94
CA LYS A 79 2.70 25.93 -11.12
C LYS A 79 1.93 26.25 -12.40
N VAL A 80 0.74 25.67 -12.58
CA VAL A 80 -0.10 25.89 -13.76
C VAL A 80 -0.48 27.37 -13.91
N LEU A 81 -0.80 28.06 -12.81
CA LEU A 81 -1.13 29.49 -12.82
C LEU A 81 0.04 30.40 -13.22
N LYS A 82 1.29 30.00 -12.95
CA LYS A 82 2.50 30.77 -13.33
C LYS A 82 2.91 30.54 -14.78
N GLU A 83 2.45 29.47 -15.41
CA GLU A 83 2.72 29.11 -16.80
C GLU A 83 1.66 29.69 -17.77
N LEU A 84 0.61 30.33 -17.24
CA LEU A 84 -0.38 31.13 -17.96
C LEU A 84 0.07 32.60 -18.06
#